data_AF-A0A6M3J2D2-F1
#
_entry.id   AF-A0A6M3J2D2-F1
#
_cell.length_a   1.000
_cell.length_b   1.000
_cell.length_c   1.000
_cell.angle_alpha   90.00
_cell.angle_beta   90.00
_cell.angle_gamma   90.00
#
_symmetry.space_group_name_H-M   'P 1'
#
loop_
_entity.id
_entity.type
_entity.pdbx_description
1 polymer ?
#
loop_
_entity_poly.entity_id
_entity_poly.type
_entity_poly.pdbx_seq_one_letter_code
_entity_poly.pdbx_strand_id
1 'polypeptide(L)'
;MLELLDSKHQIIGSTAYVVASNAHPERVRAAMKAKPAMGDLVQICDGVADNVEIQAAIDTLPAAGGRVILSEGTFTLAASVDVVDYLTLQGQGGRSSILDGSALSAAPVKRASTALATRQTVLRDFGVTAKAGQYGIDGRGFYECTLKHLYIKDASEGVHLSGNDGTAIACYWNLLSRIFCENCTEGIKLTGAYNNGQANHNYIEYCYLDCKSIASSIGVDIDVGASNLVLATHVQKAVTGMKVASNCVSNMIIHPFLETISGEALDLDKDTIVINPSYDGAGTEVSDWSKVPFYVGRDSSGDWDLRFGSSAYEAEALFYRERVGHRTSDGTLTSSSSGLTETNLGATGTITRNLPATADKGTWYEFVVMVAQQLRIDPGANSAIYINGAKQTDNKYIWADAIGASIKLINDGNGDWVSLFTQGTWGVEA
;
A
#
# COMPACT_ATOMS: atom_id res chain seq x y z
N MET A 1 33.02 -15.64 12.87
CA MET A 1 33.68 -16.79 12.20
C MET A 1 34.70 -17.47 13.10
N LEU A 2 35.56 -16.73 13.82
CA LEU A 2 36.41 -17.31 14.89
C LEU A 2 35.59 -17.92 16.06
N GLU A 3 34.39 -17.41 16.34
CA GLU A 3 33.43 -18.04 17.28
C GLU A 3 32.63 -19.21 16.68
N LEU A 4 32.73 -19.47 15.37
CA LEU A 4 31.99 -20.56 14.68
C LEU A 4 32.85 -21.81 14.44
N LEU A 5 34.12 -21.77 14.84
CA LEU A 5 35.08 -22.86 14.68
C LEU A 5 35.60 -23.40 16.02
N ASP A 6 34.96 -23.07 17.15
CA ASP A 6 35.27 -23.69 18.44
C ASP A 6 34.44 -24.96 18.66
N SER A 7 35.08 -26.08 18.37
CA SER A 7 35.01 -27.44 18.95
C SER A 7 33.70 -28.12 19.40
N LYS A 8 32.50 -27.52 19.30
CA LYS A 8 31.23 -28.19 19.69
C LYS A 8 29.98 -27.93 18.84
N HIS A 9 30.09 -27.22 17.72
CA HIS A 9 28.97 -27.08 16.79
C HIS A 9 29.21 -27.93 15.54
N GLN A 10 28.53 -29.08 15.45
CA GLN A 10 28.18 -29.67 14.17
C GLN A 10 27.56 -28.57 13.31
N ILE A 11 28.06 -28.38 12.08
CA ILE A 11 27.31 -27.66 11.07
C ILE A 11 25.98 -28.40 10.94
N ILE A 12 24.91 -27.77 11.43
CA ILE A 12 23.54 -28.23 11.20
C ILE A 12 23.39 -28.19 9.68
N GLY A 13 23.33 -29.37 9.05
CA GLY A 13 23.52 -29.54 7.61
C GLY A 13 22.56 -28.67 6.79
N SER A 14 23.12 -27.65 6.13
CA SER A 14 22.55 -26.85 5.03
C SER A 14 23.23 -25.47 4.87
N THR A 15 24.33 -25.17 5.58
CA THR A 15 25.07 -23.90 5.40
C THR A 15 26.38 -24.10 4.64
N ALA A 16 26.55 -23.40 3.52
CA ALA A 16 27.80 -23.26 2.80
C ALA A 16 28.42 -21.86 3.03
N TYR A 17 29.74 -21.75 2.86
CA TYR A 17 30.53 -20.54 3.07
C TYR A 17 31.34 -20.23 1.82
N VAL A 18 31.28 -18.98 1.34
CA VAL A 18 32.09 -18.51 0.21
C VAL A 18 32.95 -17.36 0.69
N VAL A 19 34.27 -17.49 0.54
CA VAL A 19 35.24 -16.50 1.01
C VAL A 19 35.85 -15.78 -0.19
N ALA A 20 35.64 -14.46 -0.26
CA ALA A 20 36.24 -13.60 -1.27
C ALA A 20 37.78 -13.65 -1.21
N SER A 21 38.44 -13.52 -2.35
CA SER A 21 39.91 -13.52 -2.42
C SER A 21 40.55 -12.37 -1.64
N ASN A 22 39.84 -11.24 -1.53
CA ASN A 22 40.24 -10.04 -0.78
C ASN A 22 39.60 -9.95 0.62
N ALA A 23 39.00 -11.04 1.14
CA ALA A 23 38.51 -11.09 2.51
C ALA A 23 39.65 -10.91 3.53
N HIS A 24 39.31 -10.69 4.81
CA HIS A 24 40.33 -10.59 5.85
C HIS A 24 41.22 -11.85 5.88
N PRO A 25 42.55 -11.74 5.97
CA PRO A 25 43.47 -12.89 5.84
C PRO A 25 43.17 -14.07 6.77
N GLU A 26 42.72 -13.80 8.00
CA GLU A 26 42.32 -14.84 8.95
C GLU A 26 41.09 -15.64 8.49
N ARG A 27 40.16 -15.04 7.73
CA ARG A 27 39.02 -15.77 7.15
C ARG A 27 39.46 -16.69 6.02
N VAL A 28 40.36 -16.21 5.16
CA VAL A 28 40.95 -17.01 4.08
C VAL A 28 41.69 -18.21 4.67
N ARG A 29 42.54 -17.99 5.69
CA ARG A 29 43.26 -19.07 6.40
C ARG A 29 42.31 -20.07 7.05
N ALA A 30 41.25 -19.60 7.70
CA ALA A 30 40.23 -20.46 8.31
C ALA A 30 39.51 -21.32 7.26
N ALA A 31 39.14 -20.73 6.12
CA ALA A 31 38.50 -21.45 5.02
C ALA A 31 39.44 -22.47 4.38
N MET A 32 40.71 -22.13 4.15
CA MET A 32 41.73 -23.06 3.65
C MET A 32 41.90 -24.27 4.58
N LYS A 33 41.86 -24.05 5.90
CA LYS A 33 41.92 -25.13 6.89
C LYS A 33 40.66 -26.01 6.89
N ALA A 34 39.48 -25.44 6.62
CA ALA A 34 38.20 -26.14 6.64
C ALA A 34 37.89 -26.88 5.34
N LYS A 35 38.31 -26.36 4.17
CA LYS A 35 38.00 -26.91 2.83
C LYS A 35 38.26 -28.41 2.70
N PRO A 36 39.40 -28.99 3.16
CA PRO A 36 39.65 -30.43 3.02
C PRO A 36 38.62 -31.32 3.75
N ALA A 37 38.05 -30.83 4.85
CA ALA A 37 37.07 -31.57 5.64
C ALA A 37 35.63 -31.33 5.16
N MET A 38 35.36 -30.16 4.58
CA MET A 38 34.00 -29.70 4.25
C MET A 38 33.66 -29.79 2.76
N GLY A 39 34.65 -29.98 1.88
CA GLY A 39 34.44 -30.04 0.44
C GLY A 39 33.79 -28.75 -0.10
N ASP A 40 32.74 -28.88 -0.89
CA ASP A 40 32.10 -27.75 -1.58
C ASP A 40 31.18 -26.89 -0.71
N LEU A 41 30.98 -27.26 0.56
CA LEU A 41 30.37 -26.40 1.57
C LEU A 41 31.28 -25.22 1.96
N VAL A 42 32.56 -25.24 1.59
CA VAL A 42 33.46 -24.10 1.75
C VAL A 42 34.02 -23.79 0.37
N GLN A 43 33.93 -22.55 -0.09
CA GLN A 43 34.50 -22.10 -1.35
C GLN A 43 35.43 -20.92 -1.09
N ILE A 44 36.52 -20.86 -1.84
CA ILE A 44 37.55 -19.83 -1.72
C ILE A 44 37.74 -19.26 -3.11
N CYS A 45 37.26 -18.03 -3.28
CA CYS A 45 37.34 -17.29 -4.52
C CYS A 45 38.78 -16.90 -4.85
N ASP A 46 39.08 -16.77 -6.14
CA ASP A 46 40.38 -16.29 -6.63
C ASP A 46 40.33 -14.82 -7.07
N GLY A 47 39.13 -14.21 -7.08
CA GLY A 47 38.89 -12.82 -7.50
C GLY A 47 38.57 -12.68 -8.98
N VAL A 48 38.40 -13.79 -9.70
CA VAL A 48 38.08 -13.86 -11.13
C VAL A 48 36.92 -14.82 -11.33
N ALA A 49 35.81 -14.32 -11.86
CA ALA A 49 34.63 -15.16 -12.13
C ALA A 49 34.11 -15.90 -10.89
N ASP A 50 34.09 -15.22 -9.74
CA ASP A 50 33.70 -15.74 -8.43
C ASP A 50 32.24 -16.26 -8.39
N ASN A 51 31.45 -15.97 -9.43
CA ASN A 51 30.16 -16.62 -9.66
C ASN A 51 30.27 -18.15 -9.73
N VAL A 52 31.41 -18.71 -10.14
CA VAL A 52 31.63 -20.16 -10.19
C VAL A 52 31.64 -20.77 -8.79
N GLU A 53 32.40 -20.18 -7.88
CA GLU A 53 32.48 -20.60 -6.47
C GLU A 53 31.16 -20.38 -5.75
N ILE A 54 30.50 -19.25 -5.99
CA ILE A 54 29.19 -18.98 -5.40
C ILE A 54 28.16 -20.02 -5.89
N GLN A 55 28.14 -20.32 -7.18
CA GLN A 55 27.20 -21.30 -7.73
C GLN A 55 27.51 -22.71 -7.21
N ALA A 56 28.79 -23.10 -7.10
CA ALA A 56 29.17 -24.39 -6.52
C ALA A 56 28.71 -24.55 -5.05
N ALA A 57 28.73 -23.47 -4.28
CA ALA A 57 28.19 -23.47 -2.92
C ALA A 57 26.65 -23.60 -2.89
N ILE A 58 25.94 -22.97 -3.84
CA ILE A 58 24.48 -23.10 -4.00
C ILE A 58 24.13 -24.53 -4.42
N ASP A 59 24.81 -25.08 -5.41
CA ASP A 59 24.55 -26.40 -5.99
C ASP A 59 24.83 -27.55 -5.01
N THR A 60 25.66 -27.30 -3.99
CA THR A 60 25.91 -28.23 -2.88
C THR A 60 24.75 -28.31 -1.88
N LEU A 61 23.85 -27.33 -1.88
CA LEU A 61 22.74 -27.33 -0.94
C LEU A 61 21.74 -28.47 -1.25
N PRO A 62 21.09 -29.03 -0.23
CA PRO A 62 20.00 -29.98 -0.44
C PRO A 62 18.87 -29.37 -1.28
N ALA A 63 18.07 -30.21 -1.94
CA ALA A 63 16.88 -29.76 -2.67
C ALA A 63 15.84 -29.03 -1.79
N ALA A 64 15.88 -29.24 -0.47
CA ALA A 64 15.09 -28.49 0.51
C ALA A 64 15.60 -27.06 0.78
N GLY A 65 16.68 -26.65 0.09
CA GLY A 65 17.34 -25.37 0.26
C GLY A 65 18.39 -25.37 1.36
N GLY A 66 18.79 -24.17 1.72
CA GLY A 66 19.86 -23.94 2.68
C GLY A 66 20.36 -22.51 2.60
N ARG A 67 21.53 -22.29 3.19
CA ARG A 67 22.11 -20.95 3.32
C ARG A 67 23.52 -20.91 2.76
N VAL A 68 23.80 -19.92 1.94
CA VAL A 68 25.15 -19.55 1.53
C VAL A 68 25.54 -18.27 2.25
N ILE A 69 26.67 -18.31 2.97
CA ILE A 69 27.24 -17.16 3.67
C ILE A 69 28.43 -16.65 2.88
N LEU A 70 28.33 -15.43 2.37
CA LEU A 70 29.42 -14.68 1.77
C LEU A 70 30.23 -13.99 2.88
N SER A 71 31.57 -14.10 2.80
CA SER A 71 32.46 -13.27 3.63
C SER A 71 32.36 -11.79 3.25
N GLU A 72 32.97 -10.92 4.05
CA GLU A 72 33.36 -9.59 3.55
C GLU A 72 34.31 -9.72 2.36
N GLY A 73 34.36 -8.68 1.54
CA GLY A 73 35.16 -8.61 0.32
C GLY A 73 34.30 -8.37 -0.91
N THR A 74 34.98 -8.39 -2.05
CA THR A 74 34.38 -8.22 -3.37
C THR A 74 34.46 -9.54 -4.12
N PHE A 75 33.34 -9.96 -4.70
CA PHE A 75 33.20 -11.14 -5.54
C PHE A 75 33.05 -10.66 -6.99
N THR A 76 34.09 -10.83 -7.80
CA THR A 76 34.12 -10.36 -9.20
C THR A 76 33.36 -11.34 -10.08
N LEU A 77 32.25 -10.92 -10.68
CA LEU A 77 31.40 -11.81 -11.46
C LEU A 77 31.71 -11.76 -12.96
N ALA A 78 31.79 -12.93 -13.60
CA ALA A 78 31.82 -13.10 -15.05
C ALA A 78 30.49 -13.61 -15.62
N ALA A 79 29.59 -14.11 -14.77
CA ALA A 79 28.20 -14.42 -15.06
C ALA A 79 27.31 -14.10 -13.84
N SER A 80 25.99 -14.06 -14.05
CA SER A 80 25.01 -13.90 -12.96
C SER A 80 25.10 -15.07 -11.96
N VAL A 81 24.75 -14.79 -10.70
CA VAL A 81 24.45 -15.81 -9.69
C VAL A 81 22.98 -16.20 -9.79
N ASP A 82 22.73 -17.50 -9.99
CA ASP A 82 21.39 -18.04 -10.14
C ASP A 82 20.81 -18.46 -8.79
N VAL A 83 19.74 -17.79 -8.38
CA VAL A 83 19.02 -18.11 -7.14
C VAL A 83 17.96 -19.18 -7.37
N VAL A 84 17.83 -20.07 -6.39
CA VAL A 84 16.93 -21.23 -6.40
C VAL A 84 15.94 -21.16 -5.24
N ASP A 85 14.92 -22.01 -5.28
CA ASP A 85 13.92 -22.12 -4.21
C ASP A 85 14.58 -22.40 -2.86
N TYR A 86 14.03 -21.82 -1.79
CA TYR A 86 14.46 -22.04 -0.41
C TYR A 86 15.94 -21.67 -0.12
N LEU A 87 16.58 -20.89 -0.98
CA LEU A 87 17.93 -20.37 -0.78
C LEU A 87 17.92 -19.17 0.15
N THR A 88 18.81 -19.14 1.14
CA THR A 88 19.24 -17.91 1.80
C THR A 88 20.64 -17.53 1.32
N LEU A 89 20.78 -16.46 0.55
CA LEU A 89 22.07 -15.86 0.22
C LEU A 89 22.33 -14.68 1.16
N GLN A 90 23.35 -14.79 2.01
CA GLN A 90 23.61 -13.85 3.08
C GLN A 90 25.06 -13.33 3.06
N GLY A 91 25.24 -12.02 3.07
CA GLY A 91 26.56 -11.40 3.28
C GLY A 91 26.82 -10.98 4.72
N GLN A 92 27.87 -10.17 4.91
CA GLN A 92 28.26 -9.58 6.21
C GLN A 92 27.79 -8.12 6.38
N GLY A 93 27.06 -7.58 5.41
CA GLY A 93 26.55 -6.21 5.35
C GLY A 93 26.50 -5.69 3.91
N GLY A 94 25.54 -4.80 3.61
CA GLY A 94 25.31 -4.24 2.27
C GLY A 94 26.55 -3.62 1.62
N ARG A 95 27.44 -3.00 2.42
CA ARG A 95 28.69 -2.41 1.93
C ARG A 95 29.94 -3.26 2.25
N SER A 96 29.75 -4.47 2.77
CA SER A 96 30.84 -5.34 3.25
C SER A 96 31.06 -6.56 2.37
N SER A 97 29.99 -7.17 1.86
CA SER A 97 30.04 -8.27 0.89
C SER A 97 29.48 -7.77 -0.43
N ILE A 98 30.32 -7.58 -1.44
CA ILE A 98 29.90 -6.97 -2.71
C ILE A 98 29.95 -7.99 -3.84
N LEU A 99 28.82 -8.24 -4.49
CA LEU A 99 28.75 -8.91 -5.78
C LEU A 99 28.99 -7.87 -6.88
N ASP A 100 30.17 -7.89 -7.48
CA ASP A 100 30.54 -6.94 -8.53
C ASP A 100 30.24 -7.51 -9.91
N GLY A 101 29.10 -7.11 -10.48
CA GLY A 101 28.72 -7.42 -11.85
C GLY A 101 28.79 -6.20 -12.77
N SER A 102 29.65 -5.22 -12.48
CA SER A 102 29.86 -4.04 -13.33
C SER A 102 30.33 -4.38 -14.76
N ALA A 103 30.89 -5.58 -14.96
CA ALA A 103 31.28 -6.11 -16.27
C ALA A 103 30.17 -6.91 -16.98
N LEU A 104 29.07 -7.26 -16.30
CA LEU A 104 28.05 -8.17 -16.84
C LEU A 104 27.14 -7.51 -17.89
N SER A 105 26.61 -8.31 -18.80
CA SER A 105 25.52 -7.94 -19.72
C SER A 105 24.13 -8.35 -19.23
N ALA A 106 24.03 -8.76 -17.97
CA ALA A 106 22.81 -9.19 -17.29
C ALA A 106 22.85 -8.75 -15.82
N ALA A 107 21.75 -8.93 -15.09
CA ALA A 107 21.70 -8.68 -13.66
C ALA A 107 22.72 -9.56 -12.90
N PRO A 108 23.44 -9.01 -11.91
CA PRO A 108 24.36 -9.79 -11.06
C PRO A 108 23.67 -10.94 -10.31
N VAL A 109 22.42 -10.74 -9.88
CA VAL A 109 21.60 -11.77 -9.22
C VAL A 109 20.29 -11.91 -9.98
N LYS A 110 19.94 -13.15 -10.32
CA LYS A 110 18.70 -13.50 -11.01
C LYS A 110 18.23 -14.89 -10.60
N ARG A 111 17.02 -15.27 -10.97
CA ARG A 111 16.54 -16.66 -10.84
C ARG A 111 17.28 -17.64 -11.75
N ALA A 112 17.35 -18.90 -11.33
CA ALA A 112 17.86 -20.00 -12.15
C ALA A 112 16.93 -20.39 -13.32
N SER A 113 15.60 -20.43 -13.09
CA SER A 113 14.64 -20.93 -14.09
C SER A 113 13.81 -19.79 -14.69
N THR A 114 13.74 -19.72 -16.02
CA THR A 114 12.81 -18.83 -16.72
C THR A 114 11.41 -19.42 -16.88
N ALA A 115 11.24 -20.71 -16.61
CA ALA A 115 9.99 -21.43 -16.77
C ALA A 115 9.17 -21.56 -15.48
N LEU A 116 9.82 -21.40 -14.32
CA LEU A 116 9.20 -21.57 -13.01
C LEU A 116 9.47 -20.34 -12.13
N ALA A 117 8.54 -20.06 -11.22
CA ALA A 117 8.76 -19.09 -10.14
C ALA A 117 9.88 -19.56 -9.21
N THR A 118 10.62 -18.60 -8.64
CA THR A 118 11.55 -18.83 -7.53
C THR A 118 10.84 -18.55 -6.22
N ARG A 119 10.84 -19.51 -5.30
CA ARG A 119 10.03 -19.47 -4.07
C ARG A 119 10.87 -19.38 -2.80
N GLN A 120 10.38 -18.58 -1.85
CA GLN A 120 10.86 -18.59 -0.47
C GLN A 120 12.38 -18.37 -0.34
N THR A 121 12.92 -17.59 -1.27
CA THR A 121 14.34 -17.22 -1.30
C THR A 121 14.55 -15.95 -0.47
N VAL A 122 15.64 -15.91 0.28
CA VAL A 122 16.05 -14.77 1.09
C VAL A 122 17.38 -14.23 0.59
N LEU A 123 17.39 -12.97 0.16
CA LEU A 123 18.60 -12.24 -0.21
C LEU A 123 18.85 -11.17 0.86
N ARG A 124 19.98 -11.25 1.57
CA ARG A 124 20.21 -10.34 2.69
C ARG A 124 21.66 -9.96 2.98
N ASP A 125 21.82 -8.75 3.49
CA ASP A 125 23.07 -8.26 4.07
C ASP A 125 24.27 -8.29 3.07
N PHE A 126 24.06 -7.99 1.79
CA PHE A 126 25.12 -7.86 0.79
C PHE A 126 24.82 -6.74 -0.20
N GLY A 127 25.84 -6.32 -0.95
CA GLY A 127 25.77 -5.31 -1.98
C GLY A 127 25.89 -5.87 -3.38
N VAL A 128 25.35 -5.14 -4.34
CA VAL A 128 25.44 -5.43 -5.77
C VAL A 128 25.89 -4.18 -6.50
N THR A 129 26.95 -4.29 -7.28
CA THR A 129 27.32 -3.29 -8.29
C THR A 129 26.88 -3.82 -9.64
N ALA A 130 25.93 -3.14 -10.28
CA ALA A 130 25.47 -3.50 -11.63
C ALA A 130 26.19 -2.67 -12.69
N LYS A 131 26.16 -3.16 -13.93
CA LYS A 131 26.50 -2.35 -15.09
C LYS A 131 25.37 -1.36 -15.39
N ALA A 132 25.72 -0.14 -15.79
CA ALA A 132 24.74 0.82 -16.28
C ALA A 132 23.88 0.21 -17.40
N GLY A 133 22.55 0.30 -17.26
CA GLY A 133 21.60 -0.32 -18.20
C GLY A 133 21.18 -1.74 -17.84
N GLN A 134 21.71 -2.33 -16.76
CA GLN A 134 21.32 -3.64 -16.23
C GLN A 134 20.64 -3.51 -14.88
N TYR A 135 19.80 -4.49 -14.53
CA TYR A 135 19.18 -4.56 -13.21
C TYR A 135 20.20 -4.90 -12.13
N GLY A 136 20.00 -4.40 -10.91
CA GLY A 136 20.74 -4.86 -9.75
C GLY A 136 20.34 -6.27 -9.37
N ILE A 137 19.04 -6.46 -9.12
CA ILE A 137 18.45 -7.78 -8.86
C ILE A 137 17.29 -7.98 -9.82
N ASP A 138 17.38 -9.05 -10.61
CA ASP A 138 16.28 -9.52 -11.46
C ASP A 138 15.43 -10.54 -10.68
N GLY A 139 14.38 -10.03 -10.05
CA GLY A 139 13.41 -10.81 -9.28
C GLY A 139 12.21 -11.27 -10.10
N ARG A 140 12.35 -11.44 -11.42
CA ARG A 140 11.25 -11.97 -12.25
C ARG A 140 10.72 -13.28 -11.67
N GLY A 141 9.41 -13.39 -11.47
CA GLY A 141 8.78 -14.60 -10.94
C GLY A 141 9.19 -14.96 -9.51
N PHE A 142 9.67 -14.01 -8.71
CA PHE A 142 9.86 -14.21 -7.27
C PHE A 142 8.51 -14.35 -6.57
N TYR A 143 8.39 -15.35 -5.72
CA TYR A 143 7.15 -15.68 -5.03
C TYR A 143 7.45 -15.99 -3.57
N GLU A 144 6.91 -15.18 -2.65
CA GLU A 144 7.21 -15.26 -1.22
C GLU A 144 8.71 -15.07 -0.90
N CYS A 145 9.43 -14.29 -1.71
CA CYS A 145 10.84 -14.01 -1.47
C CYS A 145 11.03 -12.79 -0.57
N THR A 146 12.17 -12.74 0.12
CA THR A 146 12.56 -11.60 0.98
C THR A 146 13.88 -11.02 0.52
N LEU A 147 13.90 -9.72 0.23
CA LEU A 147 15.10 -8.94 -0.06
C LEU A 147 15.29 -7.93 1.08
N LYS A 148 16.40 -8.03 1.83
CA LYS A 148 16.58 -7.24 3.04
C LYS A 148 18.00 -6.75 3.28
N HIS A 149 18.16 -5.48 3.67
CA HIS A 149 19.47 -4.88 3.95
C HIS A 149 20.45 -5.00 2.76
N LEU A 150 19.95 -4.68 1.58
CA LEU A 150 20.72 -4.75 0.35
C LEU A 150 21.22 -3.36 -0.04
N TYR A 151 22.41 -3.29 -0.60
CA TYR A 151 22.97 -2.06 -1.17
C TYR A 151 23.17 -2.27 -2.67
N ILE A 152 22.47 -1.52 -3.51
CA ILE A 152 22.46 -1.73 -4.95
C ILE A 152 22.94 -0.46 -5.62
N LYS A 153 23.92 -0.58 -6.52
CA LYS A 153 24.59 0.56 -7.15
C LYS A 153 24.61 0.46 -8.67
N ASP A 154 24.48 1.60 -9.34
CA ASP A 154 24.78 1.82 -10.76
C ASP A 154 23.83 1.09 -11.75
N ALA A 155 22.69 0.58 -11.26
CA ALA A 155 21.71 -0.17 -12.05
C ALA A 155 20.81 0.72 -12.94
N SER A 156 20.20 0.14 -13.98
CA SER A 156 18.99 0.73 -14.59
C SER A 156 17.84 0.68 -13.62
N GLU A 157 17.64 -0.46 -12.96
CA GLU A 157 16.61 -0.66 -11.95
C GLU A 157 17.27 -1.39 -10.78
N GLY A 158 17.19 -0.81 -9.58
CA GLY A 158 17.81 -1.42 -8.40
C GLY A 158 17.27 -2.83 -8.17
N VAL A 159 15.94 -2.93 -8.03
CA VAL A 159 15.22 -4.20 -8.01
C VAL A 159 14.14 -4.21 -9.07
N HIS A 160 14.15 -5.22 -9.94
CA HIS A 160 13.13 -5.47 -10.95
C HIS A 160 12.27 -6.66 -10.53
N LEU A 161 11.00 -6.41 -10.19
CA LEU A 161 10.01 -7.46 -9.97
C LEU A 161 9.00 -7.47 -11.11
N SER A 162 8.85 -8.61 -11.77
CA SER A 162 7.92 -8.81 -12.87
C SER A 162 7.45 -10.26 -12.89
N GLY A 163 6.20 -10.52 -13.26
CA GLY A 163 5.86 -11.87 -13.69
C GLY A 163 6.36 -12.07 -15.12
N ASN A 164 7.21 -13.07 -15.31
CA ASN A 164 8.04 -13.27 -16.49
C ASN A 164 7.34 -12.90 -17.82
N ASP A 165 7.85 -11.85 -18.47
CA ASP A 165 7.36 -11.17 -19.67
C ASP A 165 6.62 -12.11 -20.66
N GLY A 166 5.29 -12.22 -20.51
CA GLY A 166 4.42 -13.00 -21.39
C GLY A 166 4.04 -14.42 -20.91
N THR A 167 4.44 -14.83 -19.72
CA THR A 167 4.08 -16.13 -19.11
C THR A 167 3.28 -15.93 -17.82
N ALA A 168 2.50 -16.94 -17.43
CA ALA A 168 1.68 -16.92 -16.20
C ALA A 168 2.47 -17.09 -14.90
N ILE A 169 3.76 -16.73 -14.90
CA ILE A 169 4.59 -16.84 -13.71
C ILE A 169 4.31 -15.64 -12.81
N ALA A 170 3.67 -15.91 -11.68
CA ALA A 170 3.36 -14.92 -10.66
C ALA A 170 4.63 -14.30 -10.04
N CYS A 171 4.58 -13.00 -9.74
CA CYS A 171 5.56 -12.33 -8.89
C CYS A 171 4.85 -11.74 -7.64
N TYR A 172 4.63 -12.58 -6.62
CA TYR A 172 3.72 -12.27 -5.52
C TYR A 172 4.34 -12.38 -4.14
N TRP A 173 3.78 -11.63 -3.19
CA TRP A 173 4.07 -11.76 -1.76
C TRP A 173 5.54 -11.58 -1.40
N ASN A 174 6.25 -10.75 -2.16
CA ASN A 174 7.64 -10.45 -1.86
C ASN A 174 7.74 -9.31 -0.85
N LEU A 175 8.73 -9.41 0.03
CA LEU A 175 9.10 -8.37 0.99
C LEU A 175 10.43 -7.73 0.58
N LEU A 176 10.41 -6.44 0.30
CA LEU A 176 11.58 -5.60 0.04
C LEU A 176 11.73 -4.65 1.23
N SER A 177 12.74 -4.89 2.08
CA SER A 177 12.89 -4.15 3.32
C SER A 177 14.29 -3.56 3.43
N ARG A 178 14.40 -2.25 3.66
CA ARG A 178 15.69 -1.59 3.92
C ARG A 178 16.70 -1.81 2.80
N ILE A 179 16.26 -1.61 1.57
CA ILE A 179 17.10 -1.62 0.38
C ILE A 179 17.61 -0.20 0.15
N PHE A 180 18.91 -0.06 -0.06
CA PHE A 180 19.56 1.20 -0.43
C PHE A 180 19.93 1.12 -1.91
N CYS A 181 19.30 1.92 -2.76
CA CYS A 181 19.66 2.05 -4.17
C CYS A 181 20.46 3.34 -4.36
N GLU A 182 21.64 3.27 -4.97
CA GLU A 182 22.52 4.41 -5.24
C GLU A 182 22.78 4.53 -6.74
N ASN A 183 22.60 5.72 -7.29
CA ASN A 183 22.87 6.00 -8.70
C ASN A 183 22.15 5.01 -9.64
N CYS A 184 20.90 4.65 -9.31
CA CYS A 184 20.05 3.83 -10.16
C CYS A 184 19.13 4.73 -11.01
N THR A 185 18.79 4.34 -12.24
CA THR A 185 17.79 5.11 -13.01
C THR A 185 16.42 4.99 -12.34
N GLU A 186 15.99 3.76 -12.04
CA GLU A 186 14.84 3.45 -11.22
C GLU A 186 15.28 2.78 -9.92
N GLY A 187 14.67 3.13 -8.78
CA GLY A 187 14.98 2.49 -7.50
C GLY A 187 14.43 1.07 -7.42
N ILE A 188 13.11 0.95 -7.44
CA ILE A 188 12.37 -0.32 -7.43
C ILE A 188 11.27 -0.28 -8.49
N LYS A 189 11.22 -1.28 -9.36
CA LYS A 189 10.19 -1.43 -10.39
C LYS A 189 9.34 -2.67 -10.15
N LEU A 190 8.02 -2.50 -10.15
CA LEU A 190 7.02 -3.56 -10.18
C LEU A 190 6.32 -3.51 -11.55
N THR A 191 6.48 -4.54 -12.37
CA THR A 191 5.91 -4.60 -13.73
C THR A 191 5.43 -6.01 -14.07
N GLY A 192 5.19 -6.30 -15.35
CA GLY A 192 4.70 -7.59 -15.84
C GLY A 192 3.76 -7.43 -17.03
N ALA A 193 3.03 -8.49 -17.37
CA ALA A 193 1.93 -8.39 -18.33
C ALA A 193 0.58 -8.33 -17.61
N TYR A 194 -0.30 -7.43 -18.06
CA TYR A 194 -1.64 -7.30 -17.51
C TYR A 194 -2.40 -8.63 -17.59
N ASN A 195 -3.04 -9.05 -16.50
CA ASN A 195 -3.70 -10.36 -16.30
C ASN A 195 -2.80 -11.61 -16.37
N ASN A 196 -1.50 -11.48 -16.64
CA ASN A 196 -0.63 -12.63 -16.84
C ASN A 196 0.79 -12.32 -16.33
N GLY A 197 1.11 -12.76 -15.10
CA GLY A 197 2.41 -12.47 -14.50
C GLY A 197 2.55 -11.00 -14.08
N GLN A 198 1.65 -10.52 -13.23
CA GLN A 198 1.77 -9.21 -12.60
C GLN A 198 2.65 -9.27 -11.36
N ALA A 199 3.19 -8.14 -10.93
CA ALA A 199 3.78 -7.97 -9.60
C ALA A 199 2.70 -7.54 -8.60
N ASN A 200 2.06 -8.50 -7.94
CA ASN A 200 0.96 -8.24 -6.98
C ASN A 200 1.33 -8.56 -5.54
N HIS A 201 0.68 -7.89 -4.59
CA HIS A 201 0.83 -8.16 -3.16
C HIS A 201 2.28 -8.08 -2.65
N ASN A 202 3.11 -7.22 -3.25
CA ASN A 202 4.48 -6.99 -2.80
C ASN A 202 4.50 -5.85 -1.77
N TYR A 203 5.41 -5.97 -0.81
CA TYR A 203 5.58 -5.04 0.31
C TYR A 203 6.96 -4.40 0.20
N ILE A 204 7.00 -3.08 0.01
CA ILE A 204 8.22 -2.28 -0.04
C ILE A 204 8.24 -1.42 1.22
N GLU A 205 9.21 -1.63 2.11
CA GLU A 205 9.27 -0.93 3.38
C GLU A 205 10.67 -0.40 3.74
N TYR A 206 10.71 0.81 4.29
CA TYR A 206 11.92 1.41 4.85
C TYR A 206 13.12 1.45 3.89
N CYS A 207 12.86 1.52 2.58
CA CYS A 207 13.89 1.62 1.56
C CYS A 207 14.38 3.07 1.42
N TYR A 208 15.61 3.21 0.92
CA TYR A 208 16.23 4.51 0.62
C TYR A 208 16.74 4.50 -0.83
N LEU A 209 16.11 5.28 -1.68
CA LEU A 209 16.31 5.25 -3.13
C LEU A 209 16.94 6.58 -3.57
N ASP A 210 18.28 6.58 -3.65
CA ASP A 210 19.08 7.69 -4.18
C ASP A 210 19.27 7.52 -5.70
N CYS A 211 18.27 7.98 -6.45
CA CYS A 211 18.18 7.80 -7.89
C CYS A 211 19.07 8.79 -8.66
N LYS A 212 19.26 8.53 -9.95
CA LYS A 212 19.90 9.48 -10.88
C LYS A 212 19.03 10.72 -11.06
N SER A 213 19.65 11.88 -11.18
CA SER A 213 18.99 13.12 -11.60
C SER A 213 18.91 13.22 -13.13
N ILE A 214 18.17 12.30 -13.77
CA ILE A 214 17.97 12.27 -15.24
C ILE A 214 16.49 12.20 -15.58
N ALA A 215 16.09 12.70 -16.75
CA ALA A 215 14.69 12.88 -17.17
C ALA A 215 13.77 11.66 -16.96
N SER A 216 14.31 10.44 -17.05
CA SER A 216 13.55 9.19 -16.94
C SER A 216 13.67 8.50 -15.58
N SER A 217 14.20 9.16 -14.54
CA SER A 217 14.41 8.50 -13.26
C SER A 217 13.16 8.48 -12.38
N ILE A 218 12.93 7.32 -11.76
CA ILE A 218 11.76 7.06 -10.91
C ILE A 218 12.22 6.40 -9.60
N GLY A 219 11.74 6.85 -8.44
CA GLY A 219 12.04 6.15 -7.18
C GLY A 219 11.41 4.77 -7.13
N VAL A 220 10.09 4.75 -7.04
CA VAL A 220 9.28 3.52 -7.10
C VAL A 220 8.36 3.59 -8.31
N ASP A 221 8.46 2.63 -9.22
CA ASP A 221 7.59 2.52 -10.40
C ASP A 221 6.71 1.28 -10.30
N ILE A 222 5.43 1.46 -9.98
CA ILE A 222 4.40 0.42 -10.04
C ILE A 222 3.73 0.53 -11.41
N ASP A 223 4.37 -0.06 -12.40
CA ASP A 223 3.97 -0.01 -13.80
C ASP A 223 2.91 -1.05 -14.17
N VAL A 224 2.97 -2.24 -13.55
CA VAL A 224 1.89 -3.25 -13.64
C VAL A 224 1.82 -4.00 -12.32
N GLY A 225 0.67 -3.95 -11.65
CA GLY A 225 0.48 -4.69 -10.41
C GLY A 225 -0.73 -4.27 -9.59
N ALA A 226 -1.17 -5.15 -8.71
CA ALA A 226 -2.29 -4.93 -7.83
C ALA A 226 -1.94 -5.21 -6.37
N SER A 227 -2.60 -4.49 -5.46
CA SER A 227 -2.50 -4.74 -4.01
C SER A 227 -1.08 -4.64 -3.44
N ASN A 228 -0.20 -3.81 -4.03
CA ASN A 228 1.13 -3.58 -3.49
C ASN A 228 1.09 -2.48 -2.41
N LEU A 229 1.98 -2.60 -1.43
CA LEU A 229 2.15 -1.62 -0.36
C LEU A 229 3.56 -1.02 -0.42
N VAL A 230 3.63 0.31 -0.42
CA VAL A 230 4.84 1.08 -0.20
C VAL A 230 4.73 1.78 1.15
N LEU A 231 5.66 1.52 2.07
CA LEU A 231 5.64 2.02 3.43
C LEU A 231 6.97 2.69 3.78
N ALA A 232 6.92 3.93 4.29
CA ALA A 232 8.06 4.61 4.90
C ALA A 232 9.33 4.61 4.01
N THR A 233 9.15 4.68 2.69
CA THR A 233 10.24 4.63 1.72
C THR A 233 10.69 6.05 1.38
N HIS A 234 11.99 6.28 1.48
CA HIS A 234 12.65 7.52 1.13
C HIS A 234 13.07 7.46 -0.35
N VAL A 235 12.67 8.44 -1.15
CA VAL A 235 13.16 8.65 -2.52
C VAL A 235 13.81 10.01 -2.62
N GLN A 236 15.00 10.09 -3.24
CA GLN A 236 15.63 11.36 -3.55
C GLN A 236 16.21 11.43 -4.96
N LYS A 237 16.35 12.67 -5.46
CA LYS A 237 16.97 13.05 -6.75
C LYS A 237 16.31 12.48 -8.01
N ALA A 238 15.29 11.62 -7.86
CA ALA A 238 14.50 11.15 -8.99
C ALA A 238 13.73 12.31 -9.63
N VAL A 239 13.45 12.21 -10.93
CA VAL A 239 12.51 13.13 -11.59
C VAL A 239 11.09 12.83 -11.15
N THR A 240 10.73 11.55 -11.08
CA THR A 240 9.45 11.10 -10.51
C THR A 240 9.68 10.40 -9.17
N GLY A 241 9.02 10.82 -8.10
CA GLY A 241 9.20 10.23 -6.78
C GLY A 241 8.65 8.81 -6.73
N MET A 242 7.32 8.67 -6.81
CA MET A 242 6.64 7.39 -6.94
C MET A 242 5.59 7.46 -8.05
N LYS A 243 5.51 6.39 -8.85
CA LYS A 243 4.58 6.25 -9.96
C LYS A 243 3.70 5.02 -9.77
N VAL A 244 2.41 5.17 -10.04
CA VAL A 244 1.44 4.06 -10.16
C VAL A 244 0.69 4.22 -11.48
N ALA A 245 0.92 3.31 -12.43
CA ALA A 245 0.35 3.38 -13.77
C ALA A 245 -1.16 3.02 -13.83
N SER A 246 -1.79 3.32 -14.96
CA SER A 246 -3.25 3.24 -15.19
C SER A 246 -3.89 1.85 -15.13
N ASN A 247 -3.08 0.81 -15.25
CA ASN A 247 -3.44 -0.60 -15.24
C ASN A 247 -3.21 -1.25 -13.86
N CYS A 248 -2.83 -0.47 -12.87
CA CYS A 248 -2.59 -0.90 -11.50
C CYS A 248 -3.84 -0.65 -10.65
N VAL A 249 -4.14 -1.55 -9.69
CA VAL A 249 -5.35 -1.42 -8.84
C VAL A 249 -5.07 -1.74 -7.38
N SER A 250 -5.77 -1.05 -6.47
CA SER A 250 -5.71 -1.31 -5.02
C SER A 250 -4.32 -1.17 -4.41
N ASN A 251 -3.48 -0.28 -4.94
CA ASN A 251 -2.15 -0.04 -4.37
C ASN A 251 -2.24 0.99 -3.24
N MET A 252 -1.29 0.91 -2.32
CA MET A 252 -1.25 1.78 -1.15
C MET A 252 0.15 2.32 -0.92
N ILE A 253 0.24 3.62 -0.67
CA ILE A 253 1.47 4.34 -0.35
C ILE A 253 1.28 5.03 1.00
N ILE A 254 2.06 4.64 1.99
CA ILE A 254 2.00 5.17 3.35
C ILE A 254 3.36 5.76 3.72
N HIS A 255 3.33 7.01 4.17
CA HIS A 255 4.47 7.74 4.68
C HIS A 255 5.69 7.78 3.73
N PRO A 256 5.50 8.08 2.42
CA PRO A 256 6.65 8.29 1.55
C PRO A 256 7.39 9.54 2.00
N PHE A 257 8.73 9.49 1.94
CA PHE A 257 9.58 10.67 2.14
C PHE A 257 10.25 11.00 0.81
N LEU A 258 9.89 12.14 0.22
CA LEU A 258 10.27 12.50 -1.14
C LEU A 258 11.11 13.79 -1.09
N GLU A 259 12.41 13.67 -1.35
CA GLU A 259 13.39 14.74 -1.19
C GLU A 259 14.05 15.10 -2.53
N THR A 260 14.18 16.39 -2.84
CA THR A 260 14.87 16.84 -4.06
C THR A 260 14.29 16.21 -5.35
N ILE A 261 12.96 16.09 -5.43
CA ILE A 261 12.28 15.63 -6.64
C ILE A 261 12.11 16.80 -7.62
N SER A 262 12.59 16.64 -8.86
CA SER A 262 12.59 17.72 -9.85
C SER A 262 11.38 17.74 -10.79
N GLY A 263 10.57 16.67 -10.80
CA GLY A 263 9.33 16.55 -11.57
C GLY A 263 8.12 16.29 -10.67
N GLU A 264 7.39 15.22 -10.95
CA GLU A 264 6.21 14.82 -10.18
C GLU A 264 6.62 14.00 -8.95
N ALA A 265 6.28 14.46 -7.76
CA ALA A 265 6.56 13.72 -6.54
C ALA A 265 5.73 12.41 -6.49
N LEU A 266 4.44 12.51 -6.81
CA LEU A 266 3.55 11.37 -7.00
C LEU A 266 2.84 11.45 -8.36
N ASP A 267 3.15 10.51 -9.25
CA ASP A 267 2.43 10.28 -10.51
C ASP A 267 1.46 9.11 -10.33
N LEU A 268 0.20 9.41 -10.00
CA LEU A 268 -0.76 8.41 -9.56
C LEU A 268 -1.90 8.28 -10.55
N ASP A 269 -2.23 7.03 -10.90
CA ASP A 269 -3.50 6.70 -11.51
C ASP A 269 -4.52 6.17 -10.50
N LYS A 270 -5.71 5.83 -11.00
CA LYS A 270 -6.89 5.43 -10.23
C LYS A 270 -6.59 4.31 -9.23
N ASP A 271 -7.35 4.30 -8.14
CA ASP A 271 -7.34 3.25 -7.10
C ASP A 271 -6.04 3.13 -6.27
N THR A 272 -5.33 4.24 -6.10
CA THR A 272 -4.18 4.34 -5.18
C THR A 272 -4.53 5.13 -3.92
N ILE A 273 -4.36 4.53 -2.75
CA ILE A 273 -4.51 5.22 -1.46
C ILE A 273 -3.16 5.82 -1.05
N VAL A 274 -3.15 7.11 -0.70
CA VAL A 274 -1.93 7.78 -0.20
C VAL A 274 -2.17 8.36 1.19
N ILE A 275 -1.28 8.04 2.13
CA ILE A 275 -1.38 8.48 3.52
C ILE A 275 -0.05 9.07 4.00
N ASN A 276 -0.12 10.26 4.57
CA ASN A 276 0.92 11.02 5.24
C ASN A 276 2.23 11.18 4.46
N PRO A 277 2.20 11.61 3.18
CA PRO A 277 3.43 11.91 2.45
C PRO A 277 4.16 13.12 3.04
N SER A 278 5.49 13.06 2.98
CA SER A 278 6.39 14.15 3.34
C SER A 278 7.19 14.56 2.11
N TYR A 279 7.18 15.86 1.80
CA TYR A 279 7.89 16.44 0.65
C TYR A 279 8.90 17.47 1.13
N ASP A 280 10.12 17.44 0.58
CA ASP A 280 11.13 18.48 0.73
C ASP A 280 11.67 18.84 -0.66
N GLY A 281 10.99 19.76 -1.36
CA GLY A 281 11.37 20.15 -2.73
C GLY A 281 10.37 21.03 -3.46
N ALA A 282 10.79 21.53 -4.64
CA ALA A 282 10.03 22.44 -5.51
C ALA A 282 9.17 21.73 -6.59
N GLY A 283 9.10 20.40 -6.56
CA GLY A 283 8.32 19.60 -7.52
C GLY A 283 6.80 19.70 -7.30
N THR A 284 6.02 19.26 -8.29
CA THR A 284 4.56 19.15 -8.15
C THR A 284 4.22 17.94 -7.28
N GLU A 285 3.43 18.14 -6.22
CA GLU A 285 3.11 17.10 -5.23
C GLU A 285 2.40 15.89 -5.85
N VAL A 286 1.32 16.13 -6.62
CA VAL A 286 0.52 15.11 -7.28
C VAL A 286 0.14 15.59 -8.68
N SER A 287 0.27 14.71 -9.68
CA SER A 287 0.03 15.01 -11.09
C SER A 287 -1.45 15.28 -11.43
N ASP A 288 -2.37 14.48 -10.88
CA ASP A 288 -3.82 14.64 -11.06
C ASP A 288 -4.62 14.15 -9.83
N TRP A 289 -5.08 15.11 -9.03
CA TRP A 289 -5.90 14.84 -7.84
C TRP A 289 -7.23 14.15 -8.13
N SER A 290 -7.75 14.23 -9.36
CA SER A 290 -9.02 13.56 -9.71
C SER A 290 -8.92 12.04 -9.70
N LYS A 291 -7.70 11.50 -9.74
CA LYS A 291 -7.42 10.06 -9.78
C LYS A 291 -7.16 9.44 -8.41
N VAL A 292 -6.95 10.26 -7.36
CA VAL A 292 -6.63 9.77 -6.02
C VAL A 292 -7.92 9.55 -5.24
N PRO A 293 -8.35 8.30 -4.97
CA PRO A 293 -9.59 8.03 -4.24
C PRO A 293 -9.58 8.62 -2.82
N PHE A 294 -8.43 8.54 -2.12
CA PHE A 294 -8.29 8.98 -0.75
C PHE A 294 -6.86 9.46 -0.47
N TYR A 295 -6.76 10.68 0.06
CA TYR A 295 -5.52 11.31 0.48
C TYR A 295 -5.67 11.89 1.88
N VAL A 296 -4.70 11.59 2.74
CA VAL A 296 -4.53 12.27 4.03
C VAL A 296 -3.07 12.70 4.10
N GLY A 297 -2.76 13.99 4.16
CA GLY A 297 -1.37 14.42 4.13
C GLY A 297 -1.21 15.90 4.41
N ARG A 298 0.03 16.37 4.51
CA ARG A 298 0.26 17.82 4.51
C ARG A 298 0.37 18.32 3.08
N ASP A 299 -0.13 19.53 2.82
CA ASP A 299 0.13 20.22 1.57
C ASP A 299 1.45 21.02 1.64
N SER A 300 1.81 21.68 0.55
CA SER A 300 3.01 22.52 0.44
C SER A 300 3.07 23.70 1.42
N SER A 301 1.95 24.05 2.06
CA SER A 301 1.90 25.06 3.12
C SER A 301 2.13 24.48 4.52
N GLY A 302 2.15 23.15 4.64
CA GLY A 302 2.35 22.41 5.87
C GLY A 302 1.07 22.09 6.65
N ASP A 303 -0.10 22.44 6.11
CA ASP A 303 -1.40 22.17 6.72
C ASP A 303 -1.89 20.76 6.39
N TRP A 304 -2.58 20.11 7.35
CA TRP A 304 -3.19 18.81 7.12
C TRP A 304 -4.40 18.92 6.20
N ASP A 305 -4.38 18.12 5.15
CA ASP A 305 -5.39 18.02 4.11
C ASP A 305 -5.97 16.60 4.07
N LEU A 306 -7.29 16.53 3.94
CA LEU A 306 -8.06 15.31 3.72
C LEU A 306 -8.79 15.51 2.40
N ARG A 307 -8.36 14.81 1.35
CA ARG A 307 -8.98 14.89 0.02
C ARG A 307 -9.60 13.56 -0.36
N PHE A 308 -10.79 13.67 -0.95
CA PHE A 308 -11.47 12.58 -1.61
C PHE A 308 -11.47 12.87 -3.12
N GLY A 309 -11.18 11.86 -3.95
CA GLY A 309 -11.17 12.03 -5.41
C GLY A 309 -12.53 12.49 -5.94
N SER A 310 -12.59 13.02 -7.17
CA SER A 310 -13.83 13.56 -7.75
C SER A 310 -14.97 12.52 -7.87
N SER A 311 -14.67 11.22 -7.90
CA SER A 311 -15.66 10.14 -7.79
C SER A 311 -16.27 10.01 -6.39
N ALA A 312 -15.56 10.45 -5.36
CA ALA A 312 -16.02 10.52 -3.98
C ALA A 312 -16.64 11.88 -3.62
N TYR A 313 -16.42 12.93 -4.43
CA TYR A 313 -17.13 14.21 -4.31
C TYR A 313 -18.65 14.07 -4.50
N GLU A 314 -19.12 13.11 -5.30
CA GLU A 314 -20.57 12.81 -5.34
C GLU A 314 -21.07 12.29 -3.99
N ALA A 315 -20.24 11.55 -3.24
CA ALA A 315 -20.60 11.03 -1.92
C ALA A 315 -20.59 12.12 -0.82
N GLU A 316 -19.64 13.07 -0.83
CA GLU A 316 -19.65 14.18 0.13
C GLU A 316 -20.72 15.24 -0.18
N ALA A 317 -21.01 15.51 -1.46
CA ALA A 317 -22.14 16.36 -1.84
C ALA A 317 -23.48 15.75 -1.40
N LEU A 318 -23.59 14.41 -1.37
CA LEU A 318 -24.74 13.69 -0.82
C LEU A 318 -24.86 13.83 0.71
N PHE A 319 -23.76 13.94 1.46
CA PHE A 319 -23.83 14.08 2.92
C PHE A 319 -24.27 15.46 3.41
N TYR A 320 -24.11 16.52 2.62
CA TYR A 320 -24.42 17.88 3.06
C TYR A 320 -25.40 18.69 2.20
N ARG A 321 -25.68 18.33 0.94
CA ARG A 321 -26.28 19.31 0.01
C ARG A 321 -27.79 19.31 -0.19
N GLU A 322 -28.56 18.35 0.33
CA GLU A 322 -30.03 18.48 0.43
C GLU A 322 -30.58 17.83 1.71
N ARG A 323 -30.26 18.40 2.88
CA ARG A 323 -30.91 17.98 4.13
C ARG A 323 -32.24 18.70 4.39
N VAL A 324 -32.68 19.64 3.53
CA VAL A 324 -33.93 20.37 3.72
C VAL A 324 -34.91 20.07 2.59
N GLY A 325 -36.00 19.37 2.91
CA GLY A 325 -37.13 19.15 2.00
C GLY A 325 -38.23 20.19 2.22
N HIS A 326 -38.58 20.96 1.20
CA HIS A 326 -39.76 21.82 1.24
C HIS A 326 -40.97 21.07 0.68
N ARG A 327 -42.05 20.97 1.46
CA ARG A 327 -43.26 20.22 1.10
C ARG A 327 -44.45 21.16 1.01
N THR A 328 -45.16 21.07 -0.10
CA THR A 328 -46.36 21.85 -0.39
C THR A 328 -47.63 20.99 -0.38
N SER A 329 -47.49 19.68 -0.15
CA SER A 329 -48.55 18.69 -0.09
C SER A 329 -48.22 17.56 0.90
N ASP A 330 -49.21 16.72 1.16
CA ASP A 330 -49.04 15.47 1.89
C ASP A 330 -48.00 14.55 1.24
N GLY A 331 -47.44 13.63 2.03
CA GLY A 331 -46.62 12.55 1.51
C GLY A 331 -46.02 11.67 2.60
N THR A 332 -45.52 10.52 2.17
CA THR A 332 -44.92 9.51 3.05
C THR A 332 -43.40 9.55 2.94
N LEU A 333 -42.72 9.49 4.09
CA LEU A 333 -41.27 9.37 4.19
C LEU A 333 -40.85 7.90 4.16
N THR A 334 -39.61 7.64 3.74
CA THR A 334 -39.05 6.28 3.66
C THR A 334 -37.82 6.19 4.56
N SER A 335 -37.46 4.99 5.01
CA SER A 335 -36.23 4.80 5.83
C SER A 335 -34.97 5.34 5.12
N SER A 336 -34.94 5.30 3.79
CA SER A 336 -33.86 5.87 2.97
C SER A 336 -33.76 7.39 3.04
N SER A 337 -34.80 8.08 3.52
CA SER A 337 -34.83 9.53 3.68
C SER A 337 -34.49 9.98 5.11
N SER A 338 -34.00 9.06 5.95
CA SER A 338 -33.54 9.36 7.32
C SER A 338 -32.49 10.47 7.32
N GLY A 339 -32.60 11.39 8.27
CA GLY A 339 -31.70 12.53 8.43
C GLY A 339 -32.08 13.79 7.67
N LEU A 340 -33.24 13.79 7.01
CA LEU A 340 -33.84 14.98 6.41
C LEU A 340 -34.53 15.86 7.46
N THR A 341 -34.41 17.17 7.25
CA THR A 341 -35.23 18.23 7.82
C THR A 341 -36.35 18.56 6.83
N GLU A 342 -37.58 18.24 7.17
CA GLU A 342 -38.77 18.52 6.37
C GLU A 342 -39.42 19.83 6.82
N THR A 343 -39.87 20.64 5.87
CA THR A 343 -40.53 21.91 6.14
C THR A 343 -41.80 22.05 5.32
N ASN A 344 -42.74 22.86 5.78
CA ASN A 344 -43.95 23.20 5.03
C ASN A 344 -43.78 24.46 4.15
N LEU A 345 -42.55 24.90 3.86
CA LEU A 345 -42.32 26.12 3.07
C LEU A 345 -43.07 26.05 1.73
N GLY A 346 -43.90 27.04 1.45
CA GLY A 346 -44.71 27.12 0.23
C GLY A 346 -46.05 26.40 0.30
N ALA A 347 -46.38 25.72 1.40
CA ALA A 347 -47.72 25.15 1.60
C ALA A 347 -48.78 26.26 1.69
N THR A 348 -49.90 26.07 0.99
CA THR A 348 -51.07 26.98 1.01
C THR A 348 -52.19 26.49 1.92
N GLY A 349 -52.02 25.32 2.52
CA GLY A 349 -52.95 24.68 3.43
C GLY A 349 -52.24 23.68 4.34
N THR A 350 -53.03 22.93 5.11
CA THR A 350 -52.52 21.84 5.95
C THR A 350 -51.82 20.78 5.12
N ILE A 351 -50.68 20.28 5.60
CA ILE A 351 -50.00 19.12 5.02
C ILE A 351 -49.69 18.07 6.10
N THR A 352 -49.65 16.81 5.70
CA THR A 352 -49.37 15.65 6.54
C THR A 352 -48.16 14.89 6.01
N ARG A 353 -47.19 14.65 6.89
CA ARG A 353 -46.02 13.82 6.62
C ARG A 353 -46.17 12.51 7.36
N ASN A 354 -46.32 11.42 6.60
CA ASN A 354 -46.44 10.08 7.17
C ASN A 354 -45.03 9.52 7.40
N LEU A 355 -44.72 9.14 8.63
CA LEU A 355 -43.50 8.41 8.97
C LEU A 355 -43.57 6.97 8.42
N PRO A 356 -42.43 6.33 8.14
CA PRO A 356 -42.43 4.93 7.70
C PRO A 356 -42.94 4.00 8.82
N ALA A 357 -43.94 3.16 8.51
CA ALA A 357 -44.51 2.20 9.47
C ALA A 357 -43.51 1.11 9.91
N THR A 358 -42.47 0.84 9.10
CA THR A 358 -41.44 -0.17 9.36
C THR A 358 -40.04 0.44 9.24
N ALA A 359 -39.77 1.49 10.01
CA ALA A 359 -38.46 2.12 10.06
C ALA A 359 -37.48 1.31 10.93
N ASP A 360 -36.21 1.26 10.53
CA ASP A 360 -35.16 0.66 11.36
C ASP A 360 -34.90 1.50 12.61
N LYS A 361 -34.48 0.86 13.71
CA LYS A 361 -34.09 1.55 14.94
C LYS A 361 -33.06 2.63 14.64
N GLY A 362 -33.31 3.85 15.10
CA GLY A 362 -32.41 4.99 14.89
C GLY A 362 -32.68 5.81 13.62
N THR A 363 -33.64 5.39 12.78
CA THR A 363 -34.19 6.25 11.71
C THR A 363 -34.70 7.54 12.33
N TRP A 364 -34.33 8.70 11.80
CA TRP A 364 -34.72 9.99 12.38
C TRP A 364 -35.10 11.03 11.32
N TYR A 365 -35.96 11.96 11.72
CA TYR A 365 -36.37 13.11 10.90
C TYR A 365 -36.47 14.35 11.78
N GLU A 366 -36.28 15.51 11.18
CA GLU A 366 -36.57 16.80 11.79
C GLU A 366 -37.66 17.50 10.99
N PHE A 367 -38.56 18.21 11.68
CA PHE A 367 -39.66 18.93 11.05
C PHE A 367 -39.64 20.38 11.52
N VAL A 368 -39.84 21.32 10.61
CA VAL A 368 -39.87 22.76 10.91
C VAL A 368 -41.02 23.45 10.18
N VAL A 369 -41.84 24.20 10.92
CA VAL A 369 -42.90 25.04 10.37
C VAL A 369 -42.27 26.33 9.82
N MET A 370 -42.36 26.56 8.52
CA MET A 370 -41.82 27.72 7.79
C MET A 370 -42.92 28.63 7.22
N VAL A 371 -44.17 28.17 7.16
CA VAL A 371 -45.36 28.98 6.87
C VAL A 371 -46.45 28.67 7.89
N ALA A 372 -47.31 29.64 8.18
CA ALA A 372 -48.37 29.53 9.18
C ALA A 372 -49.55 28.66 8.69
N GLN A 373 -49.26 27.39 8.43
CA GLN A 373 -50.17 26.33 8.04
C GLN A 373 -49.84 25.10 8.89
N GLN A 374 -50.84 24.26 9.18
CA GLN A 374 -50.61 23.04 9.95
C GLN A 374 -49.64 22.09 9.21
N LEU A 375 -48.53 21.77 9.86
CA LEU A 375 -47.66 20.65 9.51
C LEU A 375 -47.99 19.49 10.46
N ARG A 376 -48.64 18.46 9.94
CA ARG A 376 -49.00 17.24 10.68
C ARG A 376 -47.96 16.16 10.47
N ILE A 377 -47.57 15.47 11.53
CA ILE A 377 -46.67 14.31 11.46
C ILE A 377 -47.44 13.09 11.95
N ASP A 378 -47.72 12.18 11.03
CA ASP A 378 -48.45 10.93 11.29
C ASP A 378 -47.43 9.80 11.54
N PRO A 379 -47.47 9.10 12.68
CA PRO A 379 -46.55 8.00 12.98
C PRO A 379 -46.70 6.79 12.06
N GLY A 380 -47.80 6.68 11.31
CA GLY A 380 -48.15 5.51 10.52
C GLY A 380 -48.99 4.49 11.27
N ALA A 381 -49.40 3.44 10.56
CA ALA A 381 -50.31 2.43 11.08
C ALA A 381 -49.67 1.63 12.24
N ASN A 382 -50.39 1.53 13.36
CA ASN A 382 -49.97 0.84 14.61
C ASN A 382 -48.70 1.43 15.27
N SER A 383 -48.42 2.70 14.99
CA SER A 383 -47.29 3.44 15.56
C SER A 383 -47.80 4.64 16.34
N ALA A 384 -47.07 5.07 17.37
CA ALA A 384 -47.33 6.31 18.08
C ALA A 384 -46.10 7.23 18.15
N ILE A 385 -46.32 8.46 18.63
CA ILE A 385 -45.26 9.41 18.94
C ILE A 385 -45.22 9.62 20.46
N TYR A 386 -44.05 9.43 21.07
CA TYR A 386 -43.74 9.87 22.42
C TYR A 386 -43.33 11.34 22.36
N ILE A 387 -44.17 12.23 22.89
CA ILE A 387 -43.89 13.67 22.98
C ILE A 387 -44.19 14.14 24.41
N ASN A 388 -43.43 15.12 24.91
CA ASN A 388 -43.59 15.66 26.27
C ASN A 388 -43.57 14.57 27.37
N GLY A 389 -42.81 13.49 27.15
CA GLY A 389 -42.65 12.39 28.11
C GLY A 389 -43.81 11.38 28.15
N ALA A 390 -44.78 11.45 27.24
CA ALA A 390 -45.92 10.52 27.20
C ALA A 390 -46.11 9.89 25.81
N LYS A 391 -46.50 8.61 25.77
CA LYS A 391 -46.93 7.92 24.55
C LYS A 391 -48.31 8.43 24.15
N GLN A 392 -48.49 8.77 22.88
CA GLN A 392 -49.81 9.04 22.31
C GLN A 392 -50.57 7.75 21.99
N THR A 393 -51.87 7.87 21.72
CA THR A 393 -52.63 6.77 21.13
C THR A 393 -52.07 6.46 19.74
N ASP A 394 -51.97 5.18 19.40
CA ASP A 394 -51.49 4.75 18.08
C ASP A 394 -52.33 5.37 16.95
N ASN A 395 -51.70 5.68 15.82
CA ASN A 395 -52.28 6.32 14.64
C ASN A 395 -52.76 7.78 14.85
N LYS A 396 -52.34 8.44 15.93
CA LYS A 396 -52.62 9.86 16.14
C LYS A 396 -51.45 10.72 15.69
N TYR A 397 -51.74 11.72 14.88
CA TYR A 397 -50.72 12.66 14.42
C TYR A 397 -50.45 13.75 15.47
N ILE A 398 -49.24 14.31 15.44
CA ILE A 398 -48.93 15.60 16.07
C ILE A 398 -48.97 16.71 15.03
N TRP A 399 -49.14 17.95 15.47
CA TRP A 399 -49.15 19.09 14.55
C TRP A 399 -48.67 20.38 15.19
N ALA A 400 -48.12 21.27 14.36
CA ALA A 400 -47.85 22.66 14.70
C ALA A 400 -48.18 23.56 13.51
N ASP A 401 -48.56 24.80 13.76
CA ASP A 401 -48.88 25.83 12.75
C ASP A 401 -48.16 27.16 12.99
N ALA A 402 -47.45 27.31 14.12
CA ALA A 402 -46.64 28.48 14.42
C ALA A 402 -45.29 28.39 13.69
N ILE A 403 -44.96 29.41 12.89
CA ILE A 403 -43.66 29.52 12.22
C ILE A 403 -42.52 29.42 13.25
N GLY A 404 -41.52 28.59 12.97
CA GLY A 404 -40.40 28.31 13.85
C GLY A 404 -40.63 27.18 14.85
N ALA A 405 -41.84 26.60 14.92
CA ALA A 405 -42.05 25.36 15.67
C ALA A 405 -41.28 24.22 14.98
N SER A 406 -40.53 23.43 15.77
CA SER A 406 -39.75 22.32 15.26
C SER A 406 -39.76 21.11 16.19
N ILE A 407 -39.57 19.93 15.62
CA ILE A 407 -39.47 18.68 16.38
C ILE A 407 -38.51 17.72 15.68
N LYS A 408 -37.70 17.01 16.47
CA LYS A 408 -36.86 15.91 16.00
C LYS A 408 -37.38 14.59 16.54
N LEU A 409 -37.71 13.67 15.64
CA LEU A 409 -38.24 12.34 15.96
C LEU A 409 -37.22 11.26 15.61
N ILE A 410 -37.11 10.23 16.44
CA ILE A 410 -36.29 9.03 16.19
C ILE A 410 -37.10 7.75 16.43
N ASN A 411 -36.97 6.75 15.56
CA ASN A 411 -37.62 5.46 15.74
C ASN A 411 -36.90 4.66 16.84
N ASP A 412 -37.67 4.10 17.79
CA ASP A 412 -37.11 3.38 18.95
C ASP A 412 -36.75 1.90 18.65
N GLY A 413 -37.15 1.40 17.48
CA GLY A 413 -37.01 0.01 17.05
C GLY A 413 -38.21 -0.88 17.35
N ASN A 414 -39.23 -0.38 18.05
CA ASN A 414 -40.48 -1.09 18.34
C ASN A 414 -41.66 -0.60 17.47
N GLY A 415 -41.37 0.20 16.45
CA GLY A 415 -42.38 0.81 15.59
C GLY A 415 -42.91 2.16 16.11
N ASP A 416 -42.47 2.63 17.27
CA ASP A 416 -42.85 3.94 17.82
C ASP A 416 -41.76 5.00 17.55
N TRP A 417 -42.15 6.28 17.64
CA TRP A 417 -41.27 7.42 17.44
C TRP A 417 -41.11 8.21 18.73
N VAL A 418 -39.88 8.63 19.05
CA VAL A 418 -39.57 9.39 20.26
C VAL A 418 -39.11 10.80 19.89
N SER A 419 -39.69 11.82 20.52
CA SER A 419 -39.21 13.19 20.39
C SER A 419 -37.91 13.40 21.15
N LEU A 420 -36.84 13.74 20.45
CA LEU A 420 -35.54 14.10 21.05
C LEU A 420 -35.45 15.59 21.39
N PHE A 421 -36.15 16.42 20.61
CA PHE A 421 -36.17 17.87 20.74
C PHE A 421 -37.52 18.39 20.26
N THR A 422 -38.06 19.36 20.98
CA THR A 422 -39.31 20.06 20.64
C THR A 422 -39.14 21.55 20.91
N GLN A 423 -39.43 22.38 19.91
CA GLN A 423 -39.52 23.83 20.03
C GLN A 423 -40.89 24.29 19.55
N GLY A 424 -41.50 25.22 20.27
CA GLY A 424 -42.88 25.65 20.02
C GLY A 424 -43.91 24.70 20.61
N THR A 425 -45.18 24.92 20.27
CA THR A 425 -46.30 24.09 20.74
C THR A 425 -46.68 23.08 19.67
N TRP A 426 -46.64 21.80 20.02
CA TRP A 426 -47.09 20.69 19.18
C TRP A 426 -48.36 20.09 19.78
N GLY A 427 -49.48 20.25 19.07
CA GLY A 427 -50.74 19.63 19.42
C GLY A 427 -50.77 18.15 19.08
N VAL A 428 -51.63 17.40 19.76
CA VAL A 428 -51.91 15.98 19.49
C VAL A 428 -53.34 15.89 18.94
N GLU A 429 -53.55 15.04 17.93
CA GLU A 429 -54.89 14.72 17.47
C GLU A 429 -55.73 14.12 18.60
N ALA A 430 -56.98 14.59 18.73
CA ALA A 430 -57.91 14.15 19.77
C ALA A 430 -58.40 12.71 19.57
#